data_AF-A0A535AMF4-F1
#
_entry.id   AF-A0A535AMF4-F1
#
_cell.length_a   1.000
_cell.length_b   1.000
_cell.length_c   1.000
_cell.angle_alpha   90.00
_cell.angle_beta   90.00
_cell.angle_gamma   90.00
#
_symmetry.space_group_name_H-M   'P 1'
#
loop_
_entity.id
_entity.type
_entity.pdbx_description
1 polymer ?
#
loop_
_entity_poly.entity_id
_entity_poly.type
_entity_poly.pdbx_seq_one_letter_code
_entity_poly.pdbx_strand_id
1 'polypeptide(L)'
;TIEPTALDDVKTPWGGKYVLRLDVSGADANPGLTIVDRTPLRAVRTTVDSGQTTYQLALDDLRPWRVSTLRDPYRIQLDMGGYTSSISGSIAVYTPIPGAPPLPRFTVTGFTSAPEETVRWRLRDASQNVIASGVAPVGTHTGHQWAAFEFALPGAASATGDQWLEVYWQSAGDPLEQGLVRVRLKVG
;
A
#
# COMPACT_ATOMS: atom_id res chain seq x y z
N THR A 1 -7.15 5.32 16.27
CA THR A 1 -7.94 4.52 15.31
C THR A 1 -7.96 5.24 13.99
N ILE A 2 -7.99 4.53 12.86
CA ILE A 2 -7.99 5.12 11.52
C ILE A 2 -9.20 4.59 10.79
N GLU A 3 -10.24 5.41 10.66
CA GLU A 3 -11.49 5.06 9.98
C GLU A 3 -11.99 6.28 9.21
N PRO A 4 -12.43 6.12 7.95
CA PRO A 4 -13.02 7.20 7.21
C PRO A 4 -14.44 7.47 7.70
N THR A 5 -14.80 8.73 7.83
CA THR A 5 -16.17 9.17 8.14
C THR A 5 -16.67 10.09 7.03
N ALA A 6 -17.92 9.90 6.60
CA ALA A 6 -18.55 10.81 5.64
C ALA A 6 -18.69 12.21 6.27
N LEU A 7 -18.43 13.25 5.48
CA LEU A 7 -18.63 14.63 5.91
C LEU A 7 -19.95 15.20 5.42
N ASP A 8 -20.51 16.09 6.22
CA ASP A 8 -21.55 17.02 5.81
C ASP A 8 -20.87 18.25 5.19
N ASP A 9 -20.86 18.31 3.86
CA ASP A 9 -20.20 19.35 3.06
C ASP A 9 -20.66 20.78 3.43
N VAL A 10 -21.88 20.92 3.97
CA VAL A 10 -22.44 22.23 4.40
C VAL A 10 -21.77 22.74 5.67
N LYS A 11 -21.33 21.83 6.55
CA LYS A 11 -20.69 22.17 7.84
C LYS A 11 -19.17 22.21 7.76
N THR A 12 -18.59 21.58 6.73
CA THR A 12 -17.14 21.46 6.56
C THR A 12 -16.77 21.87 5.13
N PRO A 13 -16.79 23.19 4.81
CA PRO A 13 -16.64 23.64 3.42
C PRO A 13 -15.23 23.44 2.83
N TRP A 14 -14.22 23.23 3.68
CA TRP A 14 -12.88 22.78 3.27
C TRP A 14 -12.80 21.25 3.09
N GLY A 15 -13.83 20.54 3.53
CA GLY A 15 -13.93 19.09 3.51
C GLY A 15 -14.20 18.59 2.10
N GLY A 16 -13.60 17.45 1.78
CA GLY A 16 -14.11 16.58 0.72
C GLY A 16 -15.28 15.77 1.25
N LYS A 17 -15.74 14.79 0.46
CA LYS A 17 -16.88 13.91 0.82
C LYS A 17 -16.61 13.04 2.05
N TYR A 18 -15.34 12.76 2.34
CA TYR A 18 -14.91 11.92 3.45
C TYR A 18 -13.77 12.54 4.22
N VAL A 19 -13.59 12.15 5.48
CA VAL A 19 -12.39 12.45 6.28
C VAL A 19 -11.81 11.18 6.85
N LEU A 20 -10.52 10.97 6.62
CA LEU A 20 -9.72 10.00 7.35
C LEU A 20 -9.11 10.66 8.58
N ARG A 21 -9.49 10.18 9.77
CA ARG A 21 -8.94 10.66 11.04
C ARG A 21 -7.77 9.80 11.48
N LEU A 22 -6.66 10.43 11.87
CA LEU A 22 -5.52 9.78 12.51
C LEU A 22 -5.18 10.49 13.81
N ASP A 23 -5.22 9.76 14.92
CA ASP A 23 -4.82 10.29 16.24
C ASP A 23 -3.43 9.78 16.60
N VAL A 24 -2.54 10.70 16.97
CA VAL A 24 -1.11 10.47 17.27
C VAL A 24 -0.76 11.13 18.61
N SER A 25 -0.19 10.36 19.54
CA SER A 25 0.28 10.88 20.82
C SER A 25 1.74 11.35 20.73
N GLY A 26 2.08 12.46 21.41
CA GLY A 26 3.48 12.86 21.63
C GLY A 26 4.22 13.36 20.39
N ALA A 27 3.49 13.84 19.37
CA ALA A 27 4.08 14.47 18.19
C ALA A 27 4.17 15.99 18.37
N ASP A 28 5.32 16.58 17.99
CA ASP A 28 5.41 18.02 17.74
C ASP A 28 4.61 18.35 16.49
N ALA A 29 3.40 18.85 16.67
CA ALA A 29 2.49 19.14 15.58
C ALA A 29 2.27 20.64 15.44
N ASN A 30 2.30 21.12 14.20
CA ASN A 30 1.90 22.48 13.87
C ASN A 30 0.39 22.46 13.54
N PRO A 31 -0.49 22.93 14.45
CA PRO A 31 -1.92 22.96 14.19
C PRO A 31 -2.22 23.91 13.02
N GLY A 32 -3.20 23.56 12.19
CA GLY A 32 -3.53 24.35 11.03
C GLY A 32 -4.34 23.60 9.98
N LEU A 33 -4.66 24.29 8.90
CA LEU A 33 -5.33 23.75 7.73
C LEU A 33 -4.46 24.01 6.50
N THR A 34 -4.14 22.93 5.79
CA THR A 34 -3.43 22.98 4.51
C THR A 34 -4.38 22.52 3.42
N ILE A 35 -4.64 23.39 2.44
CA ILE A 35 -5.39 23.03 1.24
C ILE A 35 -4.42 22.45 0.20
N VAL A 36 -4.70 21.24 -0.26
CA VAL A 36 -3.89 20.51 -1.25
C VAL A 36 -4.57 20.55 -2.62
N ASP A 37 -5.91 20.48 -2.64
CA ASP A 37 -6.77 20.52 -3.83
C ASP A 37 -6.37 19.55 -4.96
N ARG A 38 -6.01 18.31 -4.60
CA ARG A 38 -5.65 17.24 -5.56
C ARG A 38 -6.35 15.94 -5.22
N THR A 39 -7.16 15.40 -6.12
CA THR A 39 -7.81 14.11 -5.88
C THR A 39 -6.77 12.97 -5.67
N PRO A 40 -6.90 12.14 -4.62
CA PRO A 40 -8.04 12.09 -3.69
C PRO A 40 -7.94 13.03 -2.47
N LEU A 41 -6.80 13.66 -2.16
CA LEU A 41 -6.58 14.49 -0.98
C LEU A 41 -6.86 15.99 -1.21
N ARG A 42 -7.92 16.52 -0.58
CA ARG A 42 -8.30 17.93 -0.68
C ARG A 42 -7.64 18.83 0.34
N ALA A 43 -7.59 18.39 1.59
CA ALA A 43 -7.01 19.18 2.66
C ALA A 43 -6.49 18.28 3.79
N VAL A 44 -5.55 18.83 4.54
CA VAL A 44 -5.07 18.24 5.80
C VAL A 44 -5.32 19.25 6.89
N ARG A 45 -6.11 18.88 7.90
CA ARG A 45 -6.28 19.66 9.11
C ARG A 45 -5.57 18.97 10.26
N THR A 46 -4.78 19.74 11.00
CA THR A 46 -4.07 19.29 12.20
C THR A 46 -4.61 20.05 13.39
N THR A 47 -5.03 19.31 14.42
CA THR A 47 -5.42 19.88 15.71
C THR A 47 -4.61 19.23 16.82
N VAL A 48 -4.27 19.99 17.85
CA VAL A 48 -3.57 19.48 19.03
C VAL A 48 -4.44 19.75 20.24
N ASP A 49 -4.75 18.71 21.00
CA ASP A 49 -5.49 18.81 22.26
C ASP A 49 -4.83 17.88 23.29
N SER A 50 -4.50 18.42 24.46
CA SER A 50 -4.05 17.64 25.62
C SER A 50 -2.93 16.62 25.34
N GLY A 51 -1.96 16.97 24.48
CA GLY A 51 -0.83 16.10 24.11
C GLY A 51 -1.14 15.04 23.03
N GLN A 52 -2.36 15.05 22.50
CA GLN A 52 -2.79 14.29 21.34
C GLN A 52 -2.87 15.20 20.12
N THR A 53 -2.25 14.77 19.03
CA THR A 53 -2.39 15.38 17.71
C THR A 53 -3.39 14.58 16.90
N THR A 54 -4.40 15.25 16.34
CA THR A 54 -5.32 14.67 15.38
C THR A 54 -5.07 15.24 14.00
N TYR A 55 -4.80 14.36 13.04
CA TYR A 55 -4.78 14.67 11.62
C TYR A 55 -6.11 14.27 10.99
N GLN A 56 -6.72 15.18 10.25
CA GLN A 56 -7.92 14.93 9.46
C GLN A 56 -7.59 15.16 7.99
N LEU A 57 -7.61 14.08 7.21
CA LEU A 57 -7.34 14.13 5.78
C LEU A 57 -8.68 14.13 5.05
N ALA A 58 -9.03 15.26 4.45
CA ALA A 58 -10.23 15.43 3.66
C ALA A 58 -10.06 14.80 2.28
N LEU A 59 -10.97 13.90 1.90
CA LEU A 59 -10.91 13.07 0.70
C LEU A 59 -12.10 13.32 -0.23
N ASP A 60 -11.85 13.41 -1.53
CA ASP A 60 -12.89 13.52 -2.58
C ASP A 60 -13.70 12.23 -2.76
N ASP A 61 -13.06 11.08 -2.52
CA ASP A 61 -13.62 9.75 -2.72
C ASP A 61 -13.05 8.74 -1.70
N LEU A 62 -13.73 7.60 -1.52
CA LEU A 62 -13.25 6.46 -0.74
C LEU A 62 -12.51 5.47 -1.63
N ARG A 63 -11.47 5.92 -2.33
CA ARG A 63 -10.53 4.94 -2.90
C ARG A 63 -9.96 4.07 -1.78
N PRO A 64 -9.64 2.80 -2.08
CA PRO A 64 -8.93 1.95 -1.14
C PRO A 64 -7.70 2.67 -0.59
N TRP A 65 -7.62 2.73 0.73
CA TRP A 65 -6.54 3.37 1.46
C TRP A 65 -5.85 2.35 2.34
N ARG A 66 -4.57 2.58 2.59
CA ARG A 66 -3.71 1.70 3.36
C ARG A 66 -2.88 2.54 4.30
N VAL A 67 -2.81 2.15 5.57
CA VAL A 67 -1.92 2.81 6.52
C VAL A 67 -0.85 1.85 7.00
N SER A 68 0.38 2.32 6.93
CA SER A 68 1.53 1.70 7.58
C SER A 68 2.16 2.68 8.57
N THR A 69 2.81 2.12 9.59
CA THR A 69 3.68 2.88 10.47
C THR A 69 5.11 2.47 10.20
N LEU A 70 5.96 3.44 9.88
CA LEU A 70 7.38 3.24 9.69
C LEU A 70 8.09 3.68 10.97
N ARG A 71 9.09 2.91 11.40
CA ARG A 71 9.93 3.24 12.55
C ARG A 71 11.25 3.83 12.07
N ASP A 72 11.83 4.69 12.89
CA ASP A 72 13.15 5.31 12.68
C ASP A 72 13.32 6.16 11.39
N PRO A 73 12.84 7.42 11.36
CA PRO A 73 12.01 8.07 12.40
C PRO A 73 10.57 7.56 12.33
N TYR A 74 9.81 7.73 13.42
CA TYR A 74 8.40 7.34 13.44
C TYR A 74 7.59 8.16 12.42
N ARG A 75 7.00 7.48 11.44
CA ARG A 75 6.16 8.08 10.41
C ARG A 75 4.88 7.28 10.25
N ILE A 76 3.78 7.98 10.00
CA ILE A 76 2.57 7.36 9.49
C ILE A 76 2.56 7.58 7.98
N GLN A 77 2.54 6.49 7.22
CA GLN A 77 2.38 6.54 5.78
C GLN A 77 0.96 6.11 5.44
N LEU A 78 0.23 7.02 4.79
CA LEU A 78 -1.05 6.75 4.19
C LEU A 78 -0.85 6.65 2.67
N ASP A 79 -1.24 5.52 2.11
CA ASP A 79 -1.35 5.33 0.68
C ASP A 79 -2.83 5.29 0.26
N MET A 80 -3.15 5.95 -0.85
CA MET A 80 -4.51 6.13 -1.37
C MET A 80 -4.54 5.86 -2.87
N GLY A 81 -5.33 4.89 -3.31
CA GLY A 81 -5.47 4.56 -4.73
C GLY A 81 -4.43 3.54 -5.20
N GLY A 82 -3.71 3.84 -6.27
CA GLY A 82 -2.76 2.93 -6.96
C GLY A 82 -3.35 2.16 -8.14
N TYR A 83 -2.52 1.36 -8.83
CA TYR A 83 -2.98 0.59 -9.98
C TYR A 83 -3.85 -0.57 -9.51
N THR A 84 -5.07 -0.66 -10.03
CA THR A 84 -6.03 -1.71 -9.65
C THR A 84 -5.51 -3.12 -9.89
N SER A 85 -4.63 -3.30 -10.89
CA SER A 85 -3.99 -4.60 -11.17
C SER A 85 -2.85 -4.96 -10.21
N SER A 86 -2.30 -3.99 -9.47
CA SER A 86 -1.20 -4.21 -8.52
C SER A 86 -1.66 -4.22 -7.05
N ILE A 87 -2.97 -4.30 -6.81
CA ILE A 87 -3.59 -4.19 -5.48
C ILE A 87 -4.71 -5.22 -5.32
N SER A 88 -4.73 -5.89 -4.18
CA SER A 88 -5.80 -6.74 -3.67
C SER A 88 -6.30 -6.19 -2.32
N GLY A 89 -7.28 -6.86 -1.72
CA GLY A 89 -7.78 -6.49 -0.38
C GLY A 89 -6.73 -6.58 0.73
N SER A 90 -5.63 -7.31 0.52
CA SER A 90 -4.61 -7.55 1.55
C SER A 90 -3.17 -7.36 1.09
N ILE A 91 -2.89 -7.16 -0.20
CA ILE A 91 -1.55 -6.96 -0.75
C ILE A 91 -1.57 -5.81 -1.75
N ALA A 92 -0.53 -4.98 -1.75
CA ALA A 92 -0.32 -3.90 -2.70
C ALA A 92 1.15 -3.88 -3.12
N VAL A 93 1.41 -3.96 -4.42
CA VAL A 93 2.74 -3.91 -5.03
C VAL A 93 2.91 -2.55 -5.70
N TYR A 94 3.97 -1.82 -5.34
CA TYR A 94 4.28 -0.49 -5.90
C TYR A 94 5.40 -0.55 -6.92
N THR A 95 6.40 -1.38 -6.65
CA THR A 95 7.49 -1.64 -7.59
C THR A 95 7.60 -3.14 -7.81
N PRO A 96 7.72 -3.62 -9.06
CA PRO A 96 7.56 -2.85 -10.30
C PRO A 96 6.11 -2.37 -10.53
N ILE A 97 5.94 -1.29 -11.29
CA ILE A 97 4.61 -0.87 -11.76
C ILE A 97 4.15 -1.73 -12.94
N PRO A 98 2.83 -1.89 -13.18
CA PRO A 98 2.33 -2.57 -14.37
C PRO A 98 2.88 -1.94 -15.66
N GLY A 99 3.41 -2.77 -16.55
CA GLY A 99 4.03 -2.35 -17.82
C GLY A 99 5.50 -1.98 -17.73
N ALA A 100 6.11 -2.02 -16.54
CA ALA A 100 7.56 -1.85 -16.40
C ALA A 100 8.32 -2.95 -17.16
N PRO A 101 9.50 -2.65 -17.71
CA PRO A 101 10.31 -3.66 -18.39
C PRO A 101 10.84 -4.71 -17.42
N PRO A 102 10.96 -5.98 -17.85
CA PRO A 102 11.65 -6.99 -17.06
C PRO A 102 13.15 -6.65 -17.00
N LEU A 103 13.66 -6.38 -15.80
CA LEU A 103 15.07 -6.11 -15.55
C LEU A 103 15.82 -7.39 -15.16
N PRO A 104 17.14 -7.49 -15.33
CA PRO A 104 17.94 -8.63 -14.85
C PRO A 104 17.91 -8.84 -13.35
N ARG A 105 17.67 -7.76 -12.60
CA ARG A 105 17.39 -7.75 -11.17
C ARG A 105 16.50 -6.56 -10.90
N PHE A 106 15.52 -6.73 -10.03
CA PHE A 106 14.70 -5.63 -9.58
C PHE A 106 14.24 -5.86 -8.15
N THR A 107 13.98 -4.76 -7.46
CA THR A 107 13.40 -4.78 -6.12
C THR A 107 11.90 -4.76 -6.24
N VAL A 108 11.25 -5.65 -5.50
CA VAL A 108 9.82 -5.63 -5.29
C VAL A 108 9.55 -4.92 -3.97
N THR A 109 8.73 -3.88 -4.02
CA THR A 109 8.29 -3.15 -2.82
C THR A 109 6.78 -3.07 -2.77
N GLY A 110 6.24 -3.14 -1.56
CA GLY A 110 4.82 -3.13 -1.35
C GLY A 110 4.43 -3.09 0.10
N PHE A 111 3.13 -3.17 0.33
CA PHE A 111 2.55 -3.34 1.66
C PHE A 111 1.63 -4.57 1.67
N THR A 112 1.48 -5.19 2.82
CA THR A 112 0.51 -6.27 3.05
C THR A 112 -0.18 -6.09 4.40
N SER A 113 -1.45 -6.45 4.49
CA SER A 113 -2.18 -6.63 5.75
C SER A 113 -2.46 -8.11 6.03
N ALA A 114 -1.77 -9.01 5.33
CA ALA A 114 -1.88 -10.44 5.55
C ALA A 114 -1.44 -10.78 6.98
N PRO A 115 -2.13 -11.72 7.66
CA PRO A 115 -1.80 -12.09 9.04
C PRO A 115 -0.46 -12.83 9.17
N GLU A 116 0.12 -13.25 8.05
CA GLU A 116 1.38 -13.98 7.99
C GLU A 116 2.59 -13.03 8.03
N GLU A 117 3.68 -13.47 8.65
CA GLU A 117 4.96 -12.73 8.69
C GLU A 117 5.72 -12.77 7.36
N THR A 118 5.12 -13.37 6.33
CA THR A 118 5.73 -13.50 5.01
C THR A 118 4.72 -13.32 3.89
N VAL A 119 5.20 -12.88 2.74
CA VAL A 119 4.50 -12.99 1.45
C VAL A 119 5.22 -14.02 0.57
N ARG A 120 4.44 -14.71 -0.25
CA ARG A 120 4.94 -15.60 -1.29
C ARG A 120 4.95 -14.88 -2.61
N TRP A 121 5.92 -15.20 -3.44
CA TRP A 121 6.02 -14.62 -4.77
C TRP A 121 6.41 -15.67 -5.80
N ARG A 122 6.01 -15.41 -7.05
CA ARG A 122 6.50 -16.15 -8.21
C ARG A 122 6.55 -15.25 -9.44
N LEU A 123 7.50 -15.55 -10.32
CA LEU A 123 7.64 -14.94 -11.62
C LEU A 123 7.22 -15.96 -12.67
N ARG A 124 6.33 -15.54 -13.58
CA ARG A 124 5.89 -16.35 -14.72
C ARG A 124 6.39 -15.77 -16.04
N ASP A 125 6.77 -16.64 -16.97
CA ASP A 125 7.09 -16.27 -18.35
C ASP A 125 5.82 -16.04 -19.20
N ALA A 126 6.02 -15.66 -20.47
CA ALA A 126 4.99 -15.46 -21.51
C ALA A 126 4.00 -16.64 -21.60
N SER A 127 4.51 -17.86 -21.39
CA SER A 127 3.78 -19.13 -21.48
C SER A 127 3.11 -19.55 -20.16
N GLN A 128 3.12 -18.67 -19.14
CA GLN A 128 2.61 -18.91 -17.79
C GLN A 128 3.41 -19.91 -16.95
N ASN A 129 4.60 -20.34 -17.39
CA ASN A 129 5.45 -21.22 -16.59
C ASN A 129 6.09 -20.44 -15.45
N VAL A 130 6.15 -21.05 -14.27
CA VAL A 130 6.88 -20.46 -13.13
C VAL A 130 8.38 -20.60 -13.40
N ILE A 131 9.07 -19.48 -13.53
CA ILE A 131 10.51 -19.42 -13.82
C ILE A 131 11.35 -19.06 -12.58
N ALA A 132 10.71 -18.48 -11.56
CA ALA A 132 11.29 -18.24 -10.25
C ALA A 132 10.18 -18.15 -9.19
N SER A 133 10.47 -18.50 -7.94
CA SER A 133 9.55 -18.36 -6.82
C SER A 133 10.29 -18.30 -5.50
N GLY A 134 9.64 -17.75 -4.48
CA GLY A 134 10.19 -17.69 -3.14
C GLY A 134 9.23 -17.11 -2.10
N VAL A 135 9.81 -16.81 -0.95
CA VAL A 135 9.14 -16.21 0.20
C VAL A 135 9.93 -14.97 0.62
N ALA A 136 9.25 -13.91 1.03
CA ALA A 136 9.85 -12.70 1.52
C ALA A 136 9.27 -12.31 2.89
N PRO A 137 10.11 -11.86 3.83
CA PRO A 137 9.63 -11.37 5.12
C PRO A 137 8.86 -10.07 4.95
N VAL A 138 7.91 -9.84 5.86
CA VAL A 138 7.15 -8.59 5.96
C VAL A 138 7.53 -7.89 7.27
N GLY A 139 7.42 -6.58 7.30
CA GLY A 139 7.59 -5.81 8.54
C GLY A 139 6.55 -6.21 9.60
N THR A 140 6.84 -5.85 10.84
CA THR A 140 5.88 -6.07 11.94
C THR A 140 4.70 -5.10 11.81
N HIS A 141 3.47 -5.61 11.99
CA HIS A 141 2.24 -4.82 12.00
C HIS A 141 1.24 -5.37 13.03
N THR A 142 0.28 -4.55 13.44
CA THR A 142 -0.79 -4.97 14.36
C THR A 142 -2.17 -4.57 13.84
N GLY A 143 -3.14 -5.48 13.97
CA GLY A 143 -4.53 -5.24 13.60
C GLY A 143 -4.71 -4.89 12.12
N HIS A 144 -5.36 -3.76 11.83
CA HIS A 144 -5.66 -3.28 10.47
C HIS A 144 -4.50 -2.54 9.80
N GLN A 145 -3.31 -2.51 10.41
CA GLN A 145 -2.14 -1.87 9.81
C GLN A 145 -1.56 -2.74 8.70
N TRP A 146 -1.03 -2.07 7.68
CA TRP A 146 -0.26 -2.72 6.64
C TRP A 146 1.24 -2.68 6.99
N ALA A 147 1.94 -3.78 6.74
CA ALA A 147 3.38 -3.91 6.87
C ALA A 147 4.07 -3.79 5.52
N ALA A 148 5.24 -3.13 5.51
CA ALA A 148 6.07 -3.06 4.31
C ALA A 148 6.69 -4.43 4.01
N PHE A 149 6.83 -4.75 2.73
CA PHE A 149 7.77 -5.78 2.28
C PHE A 149 8.70 -5.19 1.24
N GLU A 150 9.95 -5.65 1.26
CA GLU A 150 10.96 -5.31 0.28
C GLU A 150 11.85 -6.53 0.06
N PHE A 151 12.01 -6.94 -1.19
CA PHE A 151 12.91 -8.04 -1.54
C PHE A 151 13.44 -7.89 -2.96
N ALA A 152 14.66 -8.34 -3.18
CA ALA A 152 15.27 -8.37 -4.50
C ALA A 152 14.93 -9.69 -5.21
N LEU A 153 14.59 -9.60 -6.49
CA LEU A 153 14.39 -10.77 -7.35
C LEU A 153 15.55 -10.93 -8.33
N PRO A 154 16.01 -12.17 -8.58
CA PRO A 154 16.74 -12.47 -9.80
C PRO A 154 15.74 -12.26 -10.94
N GLY A 155 15.91 -11.19 -11.68
CA GLY A 155 15.03 -10.91 -12.80
C GLY A 155 15.36 -11.80 -13.99
N ALA A 156 14.37 -12.08 -14.81
CA ALA A 156 14.55 -12.91 -16.00
C ALA A 156 14.92 -12.03 -17.20
N ALA A 157 16.14 -11.47 -17.19
CA ALA A 157 16.69 -10.70 -18.33
C ALA A 157 16.65 -11.44 -19.68
N SER A 158 16.45 -12.76 -19.64
CA SER A 158 16.48 -13.66 -20.78
C SER A 158 15.11 -14.18 -21.22
N ALA A 159 13.98 -13.79 -20.62
CA ALA A 159 12.68 -14.30 -21.09
C ALA A 159 12.26 -13.61 -22.40
N THR A 160 11.96 -14.40 -23.42
CA THR A 160 11.36 -13.91 -24.67
C THR A 160 9.88 -13.63 -24.44
N GLY A 161 9.54 -12.37 -24.20
CA GLY A 161 8.16 -11.90 -24.02
C GLY A 161 7.82 -11.48 -22.59
N ASP A 162 6.59 -10.98 -22.44
CA ASP A 162 6.08 -10.43 -21.18
C ASP A 162 6.15 -11.43 -20.03
N GLN A 163 6.34 -10.89 -18.83
CA GLN A 163 6.41 -11.66 -17.60
C GLN A 163 5.32 -11.21 -16.63
N TRP A 164 5.03 -12.06 -15.64
CA TRP A 164 4.10 -11.70 -14.56
C TRP A 164 4.73 -11.97 -13.21
N LEU A 165 4.89 -10.90 -12.44
CA LEU A 165 5.15 -11.00 -11.02
C LEU A 165 3.83 -11.24 -10.30
N GLU A 166 3.75 -12.34 -9.58
CA GLU A 166 2.62 -12.69 -8.73
C GLU A 166 3.08 -12.66 -7.27
N VAL A 167 2.34 -11.93 -6.44
CA VAL A 167 2.56 -11.82 -4.99
C VAL A 167 1.28 -12.19 -4.28
N TYR A 168 1.35 -13.11 -3.33
CA TYR A 168 0.20 -13.67 -2.62
C TYR A 168 0.61 -14.09 -1.21
N TRP A 169 -0.35 -14.46 -0.39
CA TRP A 169 -0.09 -15.10 0.90
C TRP A 169 -0.92 -16.39 1.02
N GLN A 170 -0.52 -17.26 1.93
CA GLN A 170 -1.17 -18.53 2.21
C GLN A 170 -1.12 -18.77 3.71
N SER A 171 -2.24 -19.20 4.29
CA SER A 171 -2.26 -19.64 5.69
C SER A 171 -1.50 -20.95 5.86
N ALA A 172 -0.89 -21.13 7.04
CA ALA A 172 -0.28 -22.40 7.38
C ALA A 172 -1.29 -23.56 7.27
N GLY A 173 -1.01 -24.54 6.40
CA GLY A 173 -1.87 -25.71 6.19
C GLY A 173 -3.02 -25.52 5.20
N ASP A 174 -3.20 -24.33 4.63
CA ASP A 174 -4.17 -24.08 3.55
C ASP A 174 -3.44 -23.85 2.22
N PRO A 175 -3.65 -24.70 1.19
CA PRO A 175 -3.05 -24.48 -0.13
C PRO A 175 -3.66 -23.29 -0.88
N LEU A 176 -4.77 -22.72 -0.42
CA LEU A 176 -5.47 -21.66 -1.13
C LEU A 176 -4.70 -20.34 -1.08
N GLU A 177 -4.39 -19.82 -2.28
CA GLU A 177 -3.73 -18.53 -2.45
C GLU A 177 -4.70 -17.39 -2.15
N GLN A 178 -4.29 -16.49 -1.27
CA GLN A 178 -5.06 -15.34 -0.85
C GLN A 178 -4.36 -14.04 -1.23
N GLY A 179 -5.15 -13.00 -1.48
CA GLY A 179 -4.64 -11.66 -1.77
C GLY A 179 -3.78 -11.57 -3.04
N LEU A 180 -3.91 -12.51 -3.98
CA LEU A 180 -3.10 -12.56 -5.20
C LEU A 180 -3.13 -11.23 -5.96
N VAL A 181 -1.95 -10.64 -6.13
CA VAL A 181 -1.68 -9.51 -6.99
C VAL A 181 -0.84 -9.99 -8.17
N ARG A 182 -1.17 -9.52 -9.38
CA ARG A 182 -0.49 -9.91 -10.61
C ARG A 182 -0.05 -8.69 -11.42
N VAL A 183 1.25 -8.41 -11.39
CA VAL A 183 1.87 -7.29 -12.11
C VAL A 183 2.48 -7.79 -13.41
N ARG A 184 1.99 -7.27 -14.54
CA ARG A 184 2.57 -7.53 -15.87
C ARG A 184 3.85 -6.71 -16.05
N LEU A 185 4.94 -7.36 -16.43
CA LEU A 185 6.19 -6.74 -16.87
C LEU A 185 6.24 -6.86 -18.39
N LYS A 186 6.35 -5.73 -19.08
CA LYS A 186 6.20 -5.67 -20.53
C LYS A 186 7.55 -5.59 -21.22
N VAL A 187 7.81 -6.46 -22.19
CA VAL A 187 8.99 -6.33 -23.04
C VAL A 187 8.78 -5.14 -24.00
N GLY A 188 9.79 -4.28 -24.09
CA GLY A 188 9.79 -3.08 -24.94
C GLY A 188 9.68 -3.39 -26.42
#